data_AF-A0A9E0R0Z8-F1
#
_entry.id   AF-A0A9E0R0Z8-F1
#
_cell.length_a   1.000
_cell.length_b   1.000
_cell.length_c   1.000
_cell.angle_alpha   90.00
_cell.angle_beta   90.00
_cell.angle_gamma   90.00
#
_symmetry.space_group_name_H-M   'P 1'
#
loop_
_entity.id
_entity.type
_entity.pdbx_description
1 polymer ?
#
loop_
_entity_poly.entity_id
_entity_poly.type
_entity_poly.pdbx_seq_one_letter_code
_entity_poly.pdbx_strand_id
1 'polypeptide(L)'
;MSALLVIIVVVVLIGGGIWGWPLLAGILGISSVTDKAGALKYIAQLMNTYNIAPSDIETAFNTQNSASSETDKRSKGDIARTLFAYLGAIFILAGISTYIGMFWDSMGSLMRVLITLGVGYILLIVLICALHENKFPRLILPLTLASVFMMTGGWFVLIHELYPRGDNWREAVLFVCAVMALHQGVLFGKYRQTALLFTGLFFIYGFLEVGLDTLGVPVAYIAIVLGASVFLVGTALEKTPHSVLSEPALLIGVCWLNSGLFDRISFFTSPNWASLITGLCIIFTAYGMHKAGRYPRLIALGYFLGSIMAYGGLFDLVQNSYVELIYLAVTAAGLYICVLLQSRALLLTTVVAMLSFIVYFSEEHFANSLGWPVTLVLIGVAFLAVGAIALKVKQRI
;
A
#
# COMPACT_ATOMS: atom_id res chain seq x y z
N MET A 1 23.15 -8.12 6.84
CA MET A 1 21.70 -8.30 7.12
C MET A 1 20.94 -6.98 7.28
N SER A 2 21.51 -5.93 7.88
CA SER A 2 20.88 -4.60 8.02
C SER A 2 20.62 -3.85 6.70
N ALA A 3 21.54 -3.92 5.73
CA ALA A 3 21.37 -3.25 4.43
C ALA A 3 20.24 -3.83 3.56
N LEU A 4 19.97 -5.13 3.68
CA LEU A 4 18.93 -5.83 2.92
C LEU A 4 17.53 -5.46 3.44
N LEU A 5 17.39 -5.27 4.75
CA LEU A 5 16.17 -4.80 5.41
C LEU A 5 15.85 -3.33 5.05
N VAL A 6 16.87 -2.47 4.97
CA VAL A 6 16.71 -1.08 4.52
C VAL A 6 16.32 -1.03 3.03
N ILE A 7 16.90 -1.88 2.18
CA ILE A 7 16.51 -1.99 0.77
C ILE A 7 15.07 -2.51 0.65
N ILE A 8 14.65 -3.49 1.45
CA ILE A 8 13.26 -3.98 1.45
C ILE A 8 12.29 -2.89 1.93
N VAL A 9 12.64 -2.14 2.98
CA VAL A 9 11.79 -1.03 3.49
C VAL A 9 11.71 0.11 2.47
N VAL A 10 12.81 0.44 1.79
CA VAL A 10 12.84 1.44 0.71
C VAL A 10 12.10 0.94 -0.53
N VAL A 11 12.20 -0.34 -0.89
CA VAL A 11 11.43 -0.96 -1.99
C VAL A 11 9.95 -1.10 -1.63
N VAL A 12 9.57 -1.25 -0.36
CA VAL A 12 8.17 -1.25 0.07
C VAL A 12 7.61 0.17 0.17
N LEU A 13 8.39 1.16 0.61
CA LEU A 13 7.98 2.57 0.66
C LEU A 13 7.93 3.23 -0.73
N ILE A 14 8.86 2.89 -1.63
CA ILE A 14 8.88 3.39 -3.02
C ILE A 14 8.01 2.51 -3.93
N GLY A 15 8.00 1.19 -3.72
CA GLY A 15 7.19 0.23 -4.48
C GLY A 15 5.71 0.20 -4.09
N GLY A 16 5.37 0.56 -2.85
CA GLY A 16 4.00 0.74 -2.38
C GLY A 16 3.28 1.92 -3.06
N GLY A 17 4.04 2.90 -3.58
CA GLY A 17 3.47 4.06 -4.28
C GLY A 17 3.34 3.92 -5.79
N ILE A 18 4.15 3.08 -6.46
CA ILE A 18 4.29 3.14 -7.93
C ILE A 18 4.12 1.78 -8.62
N TRP A 19 4.38 0.65 -7.96
CA TRP A 19 4.31 -0.68 -8.59
C TRP A 19 3.13 -1.56 -8.11
N GLY A 20 2.47 -1.20 -7.02
CA GLY A 20 1.23 -1.87 -6.61
C GLY A 20 0.05 -1.60 -7.55
N TRP A 21 0.02 -0.42 -8.18
CA TRP A 21 -1.14 0.05 -8.94
C TRP A 21 -1.37 -0.69 -10.28
N PRO A 22 -0.34 -1.07 -11.08
CA PRO A 22 -0.57 -1.83 -12.32
C PRO A 22 -0.96 -3.31 -12.05
N LEU A 23 -0.41 -3.93 -11.01
CA LEU A 23 -0.76 -5.30 -10.60
C LEU A 23 -2.16 -5.37 -9.95
N LEU A 24 -2.55 -4.35 -9.17
CA LEU A 24 -3.91 -4.23 -8.64
C LEU A 24 -4.94 -3.85 -9.71
N ALA A 25 -4.57 -3.01 -10.69
CA ALA A 25 -5.45 -2.67 -11.81
C ALA A 25 -5.67 -3.86 -12.75
N GLY A 26 -4.66 -4.72 -12.96
CA GLY A 26 -4.79 -5.97 -13.72
C GLY A 26 -5.70 -7.02 -13.06
N ILE A 27 -5.80 -7.02 -11.74
CA ILE A 27 -6.67 -7.95 -10.98
C ILE A 27 -8.10 -7.41 -10.81
N LEU A 28 -8.28 -6.09 -10.88
CA LEU A 28 -9.55 -5.39 -10.59
C LEU A 28 -10.22 -4.74 -11.82
N GLY A 29 -9.63 -4.83 -13.01
CA GLY A 29 -10.16 -4.21 -14.23
C GLY A 29 -10.59 -5.23 -15.28
N ILE A 30 -11.91 -5.29 -15.52
CA ILE A 30 -12.57 -5.87 -16.71
C ILE A 30 -12.67 -7.41 -16.72
N SER A 31 -13.76 -7.95 -16.16
CA SER A 31 -14.23 -9.30 -16.53
C SER A 31 -15.70 -9.55 -16.12
N SER A 32 -16.64 -8.69 -16.49
CA SER A 32 -18.07 -9.09 -16.45
C SER A 32 -18.50 -9.81 -17.74
N VAL A 33 -17.63 -9.90 -18.73
CA VAL A 33 -17.87 -10.58 -20.00
C VAL A 33 -16.71 -11.51 -20.29
N THR A 34 -16.94 -12.80 -20.09
CA THR A 34 -15.90 -13.85 -20.23
C THR A 34 -15.96 -14.56 -21.58
N ASP A 35 -16.94 -14.24 -22.41
CA ASP A 35 -17.23 -14.93 -23.66
C ASP A 35 -17.78 -13.96 -24.73
N LYS A 36 -17.46 -14.26 -25.99
CA LYS A 36 -17.87 -13.44 -27.15
C LYS A 36 -19.39 -13.29 -27.25
N ALA A 37 -20.14 -14.31 -26.85
CA ALA A 37 -21.60 -14.31 -26.87
C ALA A 37 -22.18 -13.36 -25.81
N GLY A 38 -21.66 -13.40 -24.58
CA GLY A 38 -21.98 -12.45 -23.51
C GLY A 38 -21.66 -11.00 -23.89
N ALA A 39 -20.55 -10.79 -24.60
CA ALA A 39 -20.15 -9.45 -25.09
C ALA A 39 -21.17 -8.89 -26.07
N LEU A 40 -21.56 -9.70 -27.05
CA LEU A 40 -22.55 -9.31 -28.06
C LEU A 40 -23.91 -9.04 -27.44
N LYS A 41 -24.32 -9.82 -26.43
CA LYS A 41 -25.57 -9.60 -25.71
C LYS A 41 -25.57 -8.29 -24.92
N TYR A 42 -24.46 -7.97 -24.26
CA TYR A 42 -24.29 -6.72 -23.54
C TYR A 42 -24.27 -5.51 -24.48
N ILE A 43 -23.55 -5.62 -25.61
CA ILE A 43 -23.52 -4.58 -26.65
C ILE A 43 -24.93 -4.37 -27.22
N ALA A 44 -25.66 -5.45 -27.54
CA ALA A 44 -27.03 -5.34 -28.04
C ALA A 44 -27.97 -4.68 -27.00
N GLN A 45 -27.81 -4.98 -25.72
CA GLN A 45 -28.56 -4.33 -24.65
C GLN A 45 -28.23 -2.83 -24.54
N LEU A 46 -26.95 -2.47 -24.67
CA LEU A 46 -26.52 -1.07 -24.67
C LEU A 46 -27.08 -0.31 -25.89
N MET A 47 -27.01 -0.93 -27.07
CA MET A 47 -27.56 -0.36 -28.30
C MET A 47 -29.04 -0.08 -28.17
N ASN A 48 -29.80 -1.00 -27.58
CA ASN A 48 -31.23 -0.84 -27.38
C ASN A 48 -31.56 0.21 -26.31
N THR A 49 -30.75 0.30 -25.25
CA THR A 49 -30.96 1.26 -24.15
C THR A 49 -30.71 2.70 -24.59
N TYR A 50 -29.71 2.91 -25.44
CA TYR A 50 -29.30 4.24 -25.90
C TYR A 50 -29.71 4.54 -27.34
N ASN A 51 -30.54 3.68 -27.95
CA ASN A 51 -31.02 3.79 -29.33
C ASN A 51 -29.90 3.99 -30.37
N ILE A 52 -28.80 3.25 -30.20
CA ILE A 52 -27.60 3.33 -31.07
C ILE A 52 -27.82 2.42 -32.28
N ALA A 53 -27.74 2.99 -33.48
CA ALA A 53 -27.82 2.22 -34.70
C ALA A 53 -26.50 1.46 -34.99
N PRO A 54 -26.54 0.31 -35.68
CA PRO A 54 -25.32 -0.39 -36.09
C PRO A 54 -24.35 0.47 -36.91
N SER A 55 -24.89 1.40 -37.73
CA SER A 55 -24.10 2.38 -38.50
C SER A 55 -23.35 3.37 -37.62
N ASP A 56 -23.87 3.69 -36.42
CA ASP A 56 -23.21 4.61 -35.48
C ASP A 56 -22.00 3.93 -34.83
N ILE A 57 -22.06 2.61 -34.65
CA ILE A 57 -20.93 1.80 -34.19
C ILE A 57 -19.87 1.71 -35.28
N GLU A 58 -20.27 1.45 -36.53
CA GLU A 58 -19.33 1.35 -37.66
C GLU A 58 -18.62 2.68 -37.93
N THR A 59 -19.35 3.80 -37.86
CA THR A 59 -18.76 5.15 -37.95
C THR A 59 -17.86 5.48 -36.77
N ALA A 60 -18.23 5.10 -35.53
CA ALA A 60 -17.36 5.23 -34.37
C ALA A 60 -16.09 4.37 -34.48
N PHE A 61 -16.21 3.14 -34.99
CA PHE A 61 -15.08 2.22 -35.18
C PHE A 61 -14.10 2.74 -36.24
N ASN A 62 -14.61 3.27 -37.35
CA ASN A 62 -13.81 3.88 -38.40
C ASN A 62 -13.16 5.19 -37.94
N THR A 63 -13.87 6.02 -37.16
CA THR A 63 -13.31 7.24 -36.53
C THR A 63 -12.20 6.90 -35.53
N GLN A 64 -12.38 5.84 -34.75
CA GLN A 64 -11.42 5.39 -33.75
C GLN A 64 -10.18 4.72 -34.38
N ASN A 65 -10.33 4.03 -35.51
CA ASN A 65 -9.20 3.50 -36.30
C ASN A 65 -8.39 4.59 -37.01
N SER A 66 -9.03 5.69 -37.42
CA SER A 66 -8.32 6.87 -37.91
C SER A 66 -7.58 7.61 -36.79
N ALA A 67 -8.21 7.75 -35.61
CA ALA A 67 -7.61 8.40 -34.43
C ALA A 67 -6.54 7.57 -33.71
N SER A 68 -6.61 6.24 -33.74
CA SER A 68 -5.65 5.35 -33.07
C SER A 68 -4.27 5.38 -33.73
N SER A 69 -4.20 5.60 -35.04
CA SER A 69 -2.92 5.74 -35.76
C SER A 69 -2.11 6.98 -35.36
N GLU A 70 -2.78 8.07 -34.95
CA GLU A 70 -2.14 9.28 -34.40
C GLU A 70 -1.95 9.19 -32.87
N THR A 71 -2.89 8.56 -32.15
CA THR A 71 -2.84 8.44 -30.69
C THR A 71 -1.73 7.51 -30.21
N ASP A 72 -1.42 6.42 -30.90
CA ASP A 72 -0.32 5.51 -30.52
C ASP A 72 1.08 6.13 -30.72
N LYS A 73 1.24 7.01 -31.71
CA LYS A 73 2.50 7.76 -31.91
C LYS A 73 2.65 8.88 -30.88
N ARG A 74 1.56 9.57 -30.53
CA ARG A 74 1.53 10.61 -29.50
C ARG A 74 1.74 10.03 -28.09
N SER A 75 1.10 8.90 -27.79
CA SER A 75 1.21 8.14 -26.53
C SER A 75 2.62 7.65 -26.25
N LYS A 76 3.29 7.00 -27.22
CA LYS A 76 4.68 6.52 -27.04
C LYS A 76 5.66 7.68 -26.84
N GLY A 77 5.48 8.79 -27.56
CA GLY A 77 6.28 10.01 -27.39
C GLY A 77 6.08 10.67 -26.03
N ASP A 78 4.84 10.74 -25.55
CA ASP A 78 4.50 11.34 -24.25
C ASP A 78 4.95 10.47 -23.07
N ILE A 79 4.87 9.15 -23.18
CA ILE A 79 5.40 8.22 -22.17
C ILE A 79 6.92 8.31 -22.12
N ALA A 80 7.62 8.31 -23.27
CA ALA A 80 9.06 8.46 -23.32
C ALA A 80 9.51 9.81 -22.74
N ARG A 81 8.84 10.92 -23.12
CA ARG A 81 9.10 12.26 -22.57
C ARG A 81 8.91 12.29 -21.05
N THR A 82 7.86 11.66 -20.55
CA THR A 82 7.56 11.59 -19.12
C THR A 82 8.61 10.75 -18.38
N LEU A 83 8.99 9.59 -18.92
CA LEU A 83 10.06 8.76 -18.37
C LEU A 83 11.40 9.49 -18.34
N PHE A 84 11.80 10.16 -19.43
CA PHE A 84 13.04 10.93 -19.47
C PHE A 84 13.01 12.13 -18.52
N ALA A 85 11.87 12.80 -18.35
CA ALA A 85 11.72 13.88 -17.38
C ALA A 85 11.89 13.38 -15.93
N TYR A 86 11.25 12.26 -15.57
CA TYR A 86 11.40 11.67 -14.25
C TYR A 86 12.82 11.13 -14.01
N LEU A 87 13.39 10.44 -14.99
CA LEU A 87 14.75 9.91 -14.89
C LEU A 87 15.78 11.04 -14.75
N GLY A 88 15.61 12.12 -15.52
CA GLY A 88 16.41 13.33 -15.39
C GLY A 88 16.28 13.97 -14.00
N ALA A 89 15.06 14.10 -13.48
CA ALA A 89 14.84 14.65 -12.13
C ALA A 89 15.49 13.79 -11.03
N ILE A 90 15.40 12.45 -11.14
CA ILE A 90 16.05 11.52 -10.20
C ILE A 90 17.57 11.65 -10.29
N PHE A 91 18.16 11.72 -11.49
CA PHE A 91 19.61 11.90 -11.64
C PHE A 91 20.09 13.24 -11.08
N ILE A 92 19.34 14.32 -11.30
CA ILE A 92 19.66 15.63 -10.72
C ILE A 92 19.63 15.56 -9.19
N LEU A 93 18.56 15.01 -8.61
CA LEU A 93 18.45 14.84 -7.16
C LEU A 93 19.56 13.97 -6.58
N ALA A 94 19.85 12.84 -7.22
CA ALA A 94 20.92 11.93 -6.80
C ALA A 94 22.30 12.58 -6.90
N GLY A 95 22.56 13.31 -7.99
CA GLY A 95 23.80 14.06 -8.19
C GLY A 95 24.01 15.15 -7.14
N ILE A 96 22.99 15.98 -6.88
CA ILE A 96 23.05 17.01 -5.84
C ILE A 96 23.24 16.37 -4.46
N SER A 97 22.50 15.31 -4.14
CA SER A 97 22.60 14.61 -2.84
C SER A 97 23.98 13.99 -2.64
N THR A 98 24.56 13.40 -3.70
CA THR A 98 25.90 12.80 -3.66
C THR A 98 26.97 13.88 -3.51
N TYR A 99 26.84 15.00 -4.23
CA TYR A 99 27.74 16.15 -4.09
C TYR A 99 27.73 16.69 -2.66
N ILE A 100 26.55 16.91 -2.09
CA ILE A 100 26.41 17.34 -0.69
C ILE A 100 27.06 16.33 0.25
N GLY A 101 26.84 15.02 0.04
CA GLY A 101 27.44 13.96 0.85
C GLY A 101 28.97 13.92 0.77
N MET A 102 29.55 14.07 -0.43
CA MET A 102 31.01 14.08 -0.63
C MET A 102 31.69 15.25 0.06
N PHE A 103 31.07 16.43 0.04
CA PHE A 103 31.63 17.64 0.66
C PHE A 103 31.15 17.85 2.10
N TRP A 104 30.27 16.99 2.62
CA TRP A 104 29.64 17.16 3.93
C TRP A 104 30.68 17.39 5.04
N ASP A 105 31.68 16.53 5.12
CA ASP A 105 32.73 16.57 6.15
C ASP A 105 33.65 17.80 6.04
N SER A 106 33.76 18.38 4.84
CA SER A 106 34.53 19.60 4.60
C SER A 106 33.74 20.89 4.84
N MET A 107 32.40 20.82 4.90
CA MET A 107 31.56 21.95 5.22
C MET A 107 31.61 22.24 6.72
N GLY A 108 31.81 23.52 7.09
CA GLY A 108 31.61 23.97 8.46
C GLY A 108 30.16 23.83 8.91
N SER A 109 29.95 23.73 10.22
CA SER A 109 28.64 23.55 10.88
C SER A 109 27.55 24.49 10.33
N LEU A 110 27.85 25.79 10.25
CA LEU A 110 26.91 26.80 9.74
C LEU A 110 26.51 26.55 8.27
N MET A 111 27.43 26.08 7.43
CA MET A 111 27.16 25.78 6.03
C MET A 111 26.21 24.58 5.88
N ARG A 112 26.41 23.53 6.69
CA ARG A 112 25.52 22.35 6.71
C ARG A 112 24.11 22.70 7.14
N VAL A 113 23.96 23.56 8.15
CA VAL A 113 22.67 24.07 8.58
C VAL A 113 22.01 24.90 7.48
N LEU A 114 22.76 25.81 6.83
CA LEU A 114 22.21 26.67 5.77
C LEU A 114 21.77 25.87 4.53
N ILE A 115 22.56 24.90 4.08
CA ILE A 115 22.24 24.11 2.88
C ILE A 115 21.06 23.15 3.09
N THR A 116 20.76 22.78 4.34
CA THR A 116 19.65 21.89 4.67
C THR A 116 18.43 22.68 5.16
N LEU A 117 18.52 23.25 6.36
CA LEU A 117 17.42 24.00 6.98
C LEU A 117 17.10 25.28 6.21
N GLY A 118 18.11 26.00 5.72
CA GLY A 118 17.92 27.21 4.92
C GLY A 118 17.16 26.94 3.62
N VAL A 119 17.51 25.87 2.90
CA VAL A 119 16.75 25.44 1.70
C VAL A 119 15.31 25.05 2.05
N GLY A 120 15.10 24.38 3.19
CA GLY A 120 13.76 24.08 3.70
C GLY A 120 12.89 25.32 3.90
N TYR A 121 13.45 26.38 4.51
CA TYR A 121 12.75 27.66 4.70
C TYR A 121 12.54 28.43 3.40
N ILE A 122 13.47 28.38 2.44
CA ILE A 122 13.25 28.98 1.11
C ILE A 122 12.07 28.30 0.42
N LEU A 123 12.02 26.96 0.42
CA LEU A 123 10.90 26.20 -0.13
C LEU A 123 9.58 26.54 0.58
N LEU A 124 9.62 26.77 1.90
CA LEU A 124 8.46 27.21 2.66
C LEU A 124 7.97 28.60 2.20
N ILE A 125 8.87 29.56 1.99
CA ILE A 125 8.49 30.90 1.51
C ILE A 125 7.81 30.78 0.15
N VAL A 126 8.38 29.98 -0.76
CA VAL A 126 7.78 29.71 -2.08
C VAL A 126 6.42 29.04 -1.92
N LEU A 127 6.27 28.11 -0.97
CA LEU A 127 4.99 27.46 -0.67
C LEU A 127 3.93 28.45 -0.20
N ILE A 128 4.28 29.35 0.72
CA ILE A 128 3.38 30.38 1.23
C ILE A 128 2.94 31.33 0.11
N CYS A 129 3.87 31.74 -0.77
CA CYS A 129 3.53 32.55 -1.94
C CYS A 129 2.57 31.81 -2.89
N ALA A 130 2.86 30.55 -3.19
CA ALA A 130 2.00 29.72 -4.04
C ALA A 130 0.60 29.49 -3.45
N LEU A 131 0.52 29.31 -2.13
CA LEU A 131 -0.73 29.19 -1.37
C LEU A 131 -1.52 30.50 -1.33
N HIS A 132 -0.85 31.66 -1.34
CA HIS A 132 -1.51 32.95 -1.31
C HIS A 132 -2.07 33.36 -2.67
N GLU A 133 -1.29 33.20 -3.74
CA GLU A 133 -1.71 33.62 -5.09
C GLU A 133 -2.67 32.62 -5.76
N ASN A 134 -2.79 31.38 -5.26
CA ASN A 134 -3.59 30.29 -5.85
C ASN A 134 -3.35 30.03 -7.35
N LYS A 135 -2.26 30.57 -7.92
CA LYS A 135 -1.96 30.57 -9.35
C LYS A 135 -1.45 29.21 -9.85
N PHE A 136 -0.96 28.36 -8.95
CA PHE A 136 -0.32 27.08 -9.26
C PHE A 136 -0.80 25.92 -8.36
N PRO A 137 -2.09 25.53 -8.42
CA PRO A 137 -2.66 24.53 -7.51
C PRO A 137 -1.99 23.15 -7.62
N ARG A 138 -1.48 22.80 -8.81
CA ARG A 138 -0.78 21.52 -9.05
C ARG A 138 0.60 21.44 -8.37
N LEU A 139 1.22 22.57 -8.05
CA LEU A 139 2.52 22.61 -7.37
C LEU A 139 2.41 22.58 -5.85
N ILE A 140 1.23 22.86 -5.28
CA ILE A 140 1.06 22.96 -3.82
C ILE A 140 1.42 21.65 -3.11
N LEU A 141 0.92 20.52 -3.60
CA LEU A 141 1.20 19.21 -3.00
C LEU A 141 2.69 18.83 -3.04
N PRO A 142 3.37 18.80 -4.21
CA PRO A 142 4.79 18.44 -4.25
C PRO A 142 5.66 19.44 -3.47
N LEU A 143 5.30 20.72 -3.48
CA LEU A 143 6.05 21.74 -2.75
C LEU A 143 5.85 21.64 -1.22
N THR A 144 4.64 21.27 -0.76
CA THR A 144 4.37 20.97 0.65
C THR A 144 5.24 19.81 1.12
N LEU A 145 5.26 18.71 0.35
CA LEU A 145 6.07 17.54 0.68
C LEU A 145 7.57 17.84 0.67
N ALA A 146 8.05 18.56 -0.35
CA ALA A 146 9.46 18.94 -0.45
C ALA A 146 9.90 19.86 0.70
N SER A 147 9.08 20.86 1.05
CA SER A 147 9.34 21.76 2.17
C SER A 147 9.36 21.00 3.50
N VAL A 148 8.36 20.16 3.76
CA VAL A 148 8.29 19.35 4.97
C VAL A 148 9.50 18.44 5.12
N PHE A 149 9.88 17.73 4.05
CA PHE A 149 11.02 16.82 4.08
C PHE A 149 12.34 17.57 4.35
N MET A 150 12.60 18.66 3.62
CA MET A 150 13.82 19.44 3.78
C MET A 150 13.90 20.14 5.14
N MET A 151 12.79 20.68 5.64
CA MET A 151 12.76 21.29 6.98
C MET A 151 13.00 20.25 8.07
N THR A 152 12.37 19.08 7.98
CA THR A 152 12.54 18.00 8.96
C THR A 152 14.00 17.55 9.02
N GLY A 153 14.61 17.28 7.86
CA GLY A 153 16.03 16.94 7.77
C GLY A 153 16.94 18.05 8.28
N GLY A 154 16.68 19.30 7.91
CA GLY A 154 17.44 20.46 8.37
C GLY A 154 17.39 20.67 9.89
N TRP A 155 16.24 20.40 10.52
CA TRP A 155 16.13 20.46 11.99
C TRP A 155 16.97 19.38 12.67
N PHE A 156 17.02 18.15 12.14
CA PHE A 156 17.91 17.11 12.68
C PHE A 156 19.39 17.50 12.54
N VAL A 157 19.78 18.07 11.40
CA VAL A 157 21.15 18.57 11.18
C VAL A 157 21.47 19.67 12.19
N LEU A 158 20.58 20.64 12.38
CA LEU A 158 20.78 21.72 13.36
C LEU A 158 20.99 21.17 14.78
N ILE A 159 20.17 20.22 15.21
CA ILE A 159 20.29 19.62 16.54
C ILE A 159 21.62 18.88 16.69
N HIS A 160 22.01 18.10 15.68
CA HIS A 160 23.27 17.37 15.69
C HIS A 160 24.48 18.30 15.79
N GLU A 161 24.44 19.43 15.07
CA GLU A 161 25.50 20.43 15.09
C GLU A 161 25.57 21.22 16.41
N LEU A 162 24.42 21.51 17.03
CA LEU A 162 24.35 22.18 18.34
C LEU A 162 24.74 21.27 19.51
N TYR A 163 24.43 19.97 19.39
CA TYR A 163 24.69 18.97 20.42
C TYR A 163 25.44 17.75 19.86
N PRO A 164 26.73 17.87 19.49
CA PRO A 164 27.48 16.78 18.85
C PRO A 164 27.65 15.52 19.71
N ARG A 165 27.44 15.64 21.03
CA ARG A 165 27.55 14.54 22.00
C ARG A 165 26.20 14.07 22.55
N GLY A 166 25.09 14.59 22.03
CA GLY A 166 23.76 14.16 22.43
C GLY A 166 23.44 12.77 21.86
N ASP A 167 23.26 11.78 22.73
CA ASP A 167 22.90 10.40 22.33
C ASP A 167 21.37 10.18 22.36
N ASN A 168 20.61 11.16 22.85
CA ASN A 168 19.17 11.04 23.06
C ASN A 168 18.39 11.35 21.77
N TRP A 169 18.37 10.41 20.84
CA TRP A 169 17.60 10.51 19.58
C TRP A 169 16.10 10.78 19.83
N ARG A 170 15.54 10.27 20.94
CA ARG A 170 14.13 10.47 21.34
C ARG A 170 13.81 11.94 21.56
N GLU A 171 14.68 12.68 22.25
CA GLU A 171 14.48 14.11 22.52
C GLU A 171 14.56 14.92 21.22
N ALA A 172 15.50 14.56 20.34
CA ALA A 172 15.61 15.19 19.02
C ALA A 172 14.35 14.98 18.19
N VAL A 173 13.86 13.74 18.05
CA VAL A 173 12.64 13.45 17.29
C VAL A 173 11.43 14.16 17.91
N LEU A 174 11.30 14.16 19.23
CA LEU A 174 10.21 14.82 19.94
C LEU A 174 10.21 16.34 19.66
N PHE A 175 11.37 16.99 19.72
CA PHE A 175 11.49 18.40 19.39
C PHE A 175 11.14 18.70 17.93
N VAL A 176 11.70 17.93 16.99
CA VAL A 176 11.44 18.12 15.55
C VAL A 176 9.96 17.91 15.23
N CYS A 177 9.35 16.83 15.72
CA CYS A 177 7.94 16.55 15.53
C CYS A 177 7.05 17.65 16.16
N ALA A 178 7.39 18.18 17.34
CA ALA A 178 6.65 19.27 17.96
C ALA A 178 6.68 20.55 17.10
N VAL A 179 7.87 20.96 16.66
CA VAL A 179 8.05 22.16 15.83
C VAL A 179 7.32 22.00 14.50
N MET A 180 7.45 20.85 13.85
CA MET A 180 6.81 20.59 12.57
C MET A 180 5.29 20.46 12.70
N ALA A 181 4.77 19.85 13.77
CA ALA A 181 3.34 19.79 14.05
C ALA A 181 2.74 21.18 14.26
N LEU A 182 3.39 22.03 15.06
CA LEU A 182 2.97 23.42 15.27
C LEU A 182 2.96 24.18 13.95
N HIS A 183 4.04 24.07 13.19
CA HIS A 183 4.18 24.75 11.91
C HIS A 183 3.09 24.33 10.90
N GLN A 184 2.90 23.03 10.67
CA GLN A 184 1.86 22.55 9.77
C GLN A 184 0.45 22.88 10.28
N GLY A 185 0.23 22.86 11.60
CA GLY A 185 -1.03 23.25 12.22
C GLY A 185 -1.39 24.72 11.96
N VAL A 186 -0.43 25.64 12.10
CA VAL A 186 -0.63 27.07 11.82
C VAL A 186 -0.95 27.30 10.34
N LEU A 187 -0.20 26.67 9.43
CA LEU A 187 -0.46 26.78 7.98
C LEU A 187 -1.83 26.20 7.61
N PHE A 188 -2.18 25.05 8.17
CA PHE A 188 -3.48 24.43 7.95
C PHE A 188 -4.63 25.32 8.44
N GLY A 189 -4.49 25.94 9.61
CA GLY A 189 -5.49 26.86 10.15
C GLY A 189 -5.81 28.02 9.21
N LYS A 190 -4.80 28.53 8.48
CA LYS A 190 -4.94 29.63 7.53
C LYS A 190 -5.41 29.19 6.14
N TYR A 191 -4.82 28.14 5.57
CA TYR A 191 -5.01 27.77 4.16
C TYR A 191 -5.93 26.56 3.93
N ARG A 192 -6.24 25.78 4.97
CA ARG A 192 -7.17 24.62 4.94
C ARG A 192 -6.91 23.61 3.81
N GLN A 193 -5.65 23.35 3.47
CA GLN A 193 -5.26 22.37 2.46
C GLN A 193 -5.13 20.95 3.04
N THR A 194 -5.53 19.94 2.27
CA THR A 194 -5.46 18.52 2.67
C THR A 194 -4.03 18.04 2.94
N ALA A 195 -3.06 18.50 2.13
CA ALA A 195 -1.64 18.12 2.28
C ALA A 195 -1.04 18.63 3.62
N LEU A 196 -1.44 19.83 4.05
CA LEU A 196 -1.03 20.41 5.33
C LEU A 196 -1.66 19.64 6.51
N LEU A 197 -2.91 19.23 6.38
CA LEU A 197 -3.57 18.39 7.38
C LEU A 197 -2.89 17.02 7.50
N PHE A 198 -2.59 16.37 6.38
CA PHE A 198 -1.91 15.08 6.36
C PHE A 198 -0.54 15.14 7.04
N THR A 199 0.29 16.10 6.64
CA THR A 199 1.63 16.26 7.21
C THR A 199 1.58 16.71 8.68
N GLY A 200 0.63 17.57 9.04
CA GLY A 200 0.39 17.95 10.44
C GLY A 200 0.00 16.75 11.32
N LEU A 201 -0.95 15.93 10.86
CA LEU A 201 -1.32 14.69 11.57
C LEU A 201 -0.13 13.74 11.70
N PHE A 202 0.67 13.57 10.65
CA PHE A 202 1.88 12.75 10.70
C PHE A 202 2.84 13.18 11.83
N PHE A 203 3.14 14.48 11.94
CA PHE A 203 4.02 14.98 13.00
C PHE A 203 3.39 14.95 14.39
N ILE A 204 2.08 15.17 14.51
CA ILE A 204 1.37 15.02 15.79
C ILE A 204 1.46 13.58 16.28
N TYR A 205 1.21 12.60 15.42
CA TYR A 205 1.30 11.19 15.80
C TYR A 205 2.73 10.75 16.07
N GLY A 206 3.72 11.22 15.30
CA GLY A 206 5.13 10.97 15.61
C GLY A 206 5.58 11.59 16.95
N PHE A 207 5.07 12.79 17.28
CA PHE A 207 5.29 13.40 18.59
C PHE A 207 4.69 12.57 19.73
N LEU A 208 3.44 12.13 19.56
CA LEU A 208 2.76 11.31 20.57
C LEU A 208 3.42 9.94 20.75
N GLU A 209 3.88 9.32 19.67
CA GLU A 209 4.57 8.02 19.71
C GLU A 209 5.86 8.11 20.54
N VAL A 210 6.74 9.05 20.20
CA VAL A 210 8.00 9.24 20.93
C VAL A 210 7.76 9.79 22.34
N GLY A 211 6.75 10.64 22.52
CA GLY A 211 6.33 11.15 23.83
C GLY A 211 5.85 10.05 24.78
N LEU A 212 5.09 9.08 24.29
CA LEU A 212 4.66 7.94 25.10
C LEU A 212 5.80 6.94 25.36
N ASP A 213 6.69 6.75 24.39
CA ASP A 213 7.88 5.89 24.54
C ASP A 213 8.88 6.47 25.57
N THR A 214 9.04 7.80 25.61
CA THR A 214 9.83 8.48 26.65
C THR A 214 9.20 8.41 28.04
N LEU A 215 7.87 8.30 28.14
CA LEU A 215 7.15 8.02 29.39
C LEU A 215 7.24 6.54 29.84
N GLY A 216 7.93 5.68 29.07
CA GLY A 216 8.11 4.27 29.39
C GLY A 216 6.87 3.41 29.10
N VAL A 217 5.93 3.90 28.29
CA VAL A 217 4.79 3.09 27.84
C VAL A 217 5.30 2.04 26.85
N PRO A 218 4.96 0.75 27.00
CA PRO A 218 5.41 -0.26 26.04
C PRO A 218 4.86 0.00 24.64
N VAL A 219 5.70 -0.17 23.62
CA VAL A 219 5.40 0.11 22.20
C VAL A 219 4.10 -0.53 21.73
N ALA A 220 3.79 -1.75 22.19
CA ALA A 220 2.53 -2.43 21.89
C ALA A 220 1.29 -1.61 22.29
N TYR A 221 1.30 -1.00 23.48
CA TYR A 221 0.19 -0.17 23.95
C TYR A 221 0.14 1.17 23.22
N ILE A 222 1.30 1.75 22.89
CA ILE A 222 1.39 2.96 22.07
C ILE A 222 0.72 2.70 20.71
N ALA A 223 1.07 1.60 20.05
CA ALA A 223 0.50 1.20 18.77
C ALA A 223 -1.02 0.97 18.83
N ILE A 224 -1.52 0.35 19.90
CA ILE A 224 -2.97 0.17 20.10
C ILE A 224 -3.67 1.51 20.28
N VAL A 225 -3.19 2.36 21.19
CA VAL A 225 -3.84 3.63 21.53
C VAL A 225 -3.79 4.61 20.36
N LEU A 226 -2.62 4.78 19.75
CA LEU A 226 -2.46 5.67 18.60
C LEU A 226 -3.17 5.12 17.37
N GLY A 227 -3.11 3.81 17.11
CA GLY A 227 -3.86 3.18 16.02
C GLY A 227 -5.37 3.37 16.15
N ALA A 228 -5.92 3.17 17.35
CA ALA A 228 -7.33 3.43 17.64
C ALA A 228 -7.69 4.91 17.49
N SER A 229 -6.81 5.82 17.94
CA SER A 229 -6.98 7.26 17.75
C SER A 229 -6.99 7.66 16.28
N VAL A 230 -6.04 7.17 15.47
CA VAL A 230 -6.00 7.43 14.02
C VAL A 230 -7.26 6.90 13.34
N PHE A 231 -7.73 5.71 13.74
CA PHE A 231 -8.97 5.14 13.23
C PHE A 231 -10.17 6.06 13.50
N LEU A 232 -10.32 6.55 14.73
CA LEU A 232 -11.37 7.50 15.10
C LEU A 232 -11.25 8.82 14.33
N VAL A 233 -10.03 9.35 14.18
CA VAL A 233 -9.77 10.54 13.35
C VAL A 233 -10.16 10.28 11.90
N GLY A 234 -9.82 9.11 11.34
CA GLY A 234 -10.23 8.70 9.99
C GLY A 234 -11.74 8.70 9.82
N THR A 235 -12.49 8.16 10.78
CA THR A 235 -13.96 8.19 10.75
C THR A 235 -14.54 9.61 10.88
N ALA A 236 -13.88 10.48 11.65
CA ALA A 236 -14.28 11.88 11.78
C ALA A 236 -14.01 12.66 10.48
N LEU A 237 -12.89 12.37 9.80
CA LEU A 237 -12.52 12.99 8.52
C LEU A 237 -13.54 12.72 7.42
N GLU A 238 -14.29 11.62 7.47
CA GLU A 238 -15.40 11.34 6.54
C GLU A 238 -16.43 12.48 6.48
N LYS A 239 -16.66 13.15 7.61
CA LYS A 239 -17.67 14.22 7.73
C LYS A 239 -17.12 15.60 7.32
N THR A 240 -15.84 15.67 6.98
CA THR A 240 -15.13 16.92 6.67
C THR A 240 -14.90 17.08 5.16
N PRO A 241 -14.59 18.29 4.66
CA PRO A 241 -14.18 18.48 3.26
C PRO A 241 -12.87 17.73 2.88
N HIS A 242 -12.20 17.10 3.85
CA HIS A 242 -10.95 16.36 3.66
C HIS A 242 -11.17 14.84 3.64
N SER A 243 -12.34 14.38 3.18
CA SER A 243 -12.74 12.97 3.12
C SER A 243 -11.79 12.09 2.30
N VAL A 244 -11.03 12.65 1.36
CA VAL A 244 -9.98 11.93 0.60
C VAL A 244 -8.92 11.32 1.54
N LEU A 245 -8.72 11.91 2.72
CA LEU A 245 -7.76 11.43 3.71
C LEU A 245 -8.33 10.33 4.63
N SER A 246 -9.64 10.07 4.62
CA SER A 246 -10.23 9.04 5.49
C SER A 246 -9.73 7.64 5.15
N GLU A 247 -9.68 7.27 3.86
CA GLU A 247 -9.21 5.95 3.42
C GLU A 247 -7.78 5.64 3.90
N PRO A 248 -6.75 6.48 3.65
CA PRO A 248 -5.40 6.20 4.14
C PRO A 248 -5.29 6.29 5.66
N ALA A 249 -6.01 7.19 6.33
CA ALA A 249 -6.01 7.28 7.79
C ALA A 249 -6.59 6.00 8.41
N LEU A 250 -7.72 5.50 7.92
CA LEU A 250 -8.32 4.25 8.38
C LEU A 250 -7.37 3.06 8.16
N LEU A 251 -6.72 2.99 7.00
CA LEU A 251 -5.74 1.94 6.72
C LEU A 251 -4.57 1.99 7.70
N ILE A 252 -3.95 3.15 7.88
CA ILE A 252 -2.83 3.34 8.81
C ILE A 252 -3.25 2.99 10.24
N GLY A 253 -4.40 3.49 10.68
CA GLY A 253 -4.93 3.22 12.01
C GLY A 253 -5.19 1.73 12.26
N VAL A 254 -5.78 1.02 11.29
CA VAL A 254 -6.01 -0.43 11.38
C VAL A 254 -4.69 -1.20 11.41
N CYS A 255 -3.73 -0.88 10.53
CA CYS A 255 -2.42 -1.55 10.52
C CYS A 255 -1.68 -1.35 11.84
N TRP A 256 -1.68 -0.13 12.36
CA TRP A 256 -0.97 0.22 13.58
C TRP A 256 -1.60 -0.44 14.82
N LEU A 257 -2.94 -0.40 14.91
CA LEU A 257 -3.71 -1.07 15.95
C LEU A 257 -3.45 -2.59 15.95
N ASN A 258 -3.50 -3.22 14.77
CA ASN A 258 -3.26 -4.66 14.64
C ASN A 258 -1.82 -5.04 14.95
N SER A 259 -0.84 -4.19 14.63
CA SER A 259 0.56 -4.41 15.03
C SER A 259 0.71 -4.46 16.55
N GLY A 260 0.10 -3.51 17.26
CA GLY A 260 0.12 -3.51 18.73
C GLY A 260 -0.64 -4.70 19.34
N LEU A 261 -1.80 -5.07 18.78
CA LEU A 261 -2.54 -6.26 19.20
C LEU A 261 -1.74 -7.55 18.97
N PHE A 262 -1.07 -7.67 17.83
CA PHE A 262 -0.21 -8.81 17.52
C PHE A 262 0.88 -8.98 18.58
N ASP A 263 1.58 -7.90 18.92
CA ASP A 263 2.66 -7.93 19.91
C ASP A 263 2.16 -8.29 21.32
N ARG A 264 0.93 -7.88 21.68
CA ARG A 264 0.31 -8.32 22.94
C ARG A 264 -0.04 -9.80 22.92
N ILE A 265 -0.62 -10.31 21.84
CA ILE A 265 -1.02 -11.72 21.74
C ILE A 265 0.21 -12.63 21.67
N SER A 266 1.26 -12.19 20.97
CA SER A 266 2.53 -12.94 20.87
C SER A 266 3.20 -13.10 22.22
N PHE A 267 3.11 -12.09 23.09
CA PHE A 267 3.62 -12.12 24.45
C PHE A 267 2.91 -13.14 25.35
N PHE A 268 1.60 -13.34 25.18
CA PHE A 268 0.80 -14.23 26.06
C PHE A 268 0.70 -15.68 25.59
N THR A 269 0.75 -15.93 24.29
CA THR A 269 0.50 -17.28 23.74
C THR A 269 1.75 -17.83 23.05
N SER A 270 2.00 -17.39 21.81
CA SER A 270 3.20 -17.61 21.01
C SER A 270 3.05 -16.81 19.71
N PRO A 271 4.14 -16.56 18.95
CA PRO A 271 4.06 -15.83 17.68
C PRO A 271 3.11 -16.46 16.67
N ASN A 272 3.04 -17.80 16.62
CA ASN A 272 2.25 -18.55 15.64
C ASN A 272 0.74 -18.43 15.93
N TRP A 273 0.37 -18.44 17.22
CA TRP A 273 -1.01 -18.15 17.64
C TRP A 273 -1.36 -16.67 17.42
N ALA A 274 -0.41 -15.76 17.59
CA ALA A 274 -0.64 -14.34 17.37
C ALA A 274 -0.97 -14.03 15.91
N SER A 275 -0.25 -14.61 14.94
CA SER A 275 -0.51 -14.40 13.51
C SER A 275 -1.85 -15.00 13.08
N LEU A 276 -2.18 -16.18 13.59
CA LEU A 276 -3.49 -16.81 13.36
C LEU A 276 -4.64 -15.92 13.87
N ILE A 277 -4.59 -15.54 15.15
CA ILE A 277 -5.69 -14.81 15.81
C ILE A 277 -5.85 -13.42 15.19
N THR A 278 -4.75 -12.68 14.99
CA THR A 278 -4.81 -11.36 14.34
C THR A 278 -5.28 -11.44 12.90
N GLY A 279 -4.82 -12.43 12.12
CA GLY A 279 -5.28 -12.66 10.76
C GLY A 279 -6.79 -12.91 10.69
N LEU A 280 -7.33 -13.75 11.58
CA LEU A 280 -8.78 -13.99 11.68
C LEU A 280 -9.55 -12.72 12.07
N CYS A 281 -9.07 -11.93 13.03
CA CYS A 281 -9.67 -10.66 13.40
C CYS A 281 -9.74 -9.67 12.23
N ILE A 282 -8.69 -9.60 11.40
CA ILE A 282 -8.67 -8.76 10.21
C ILE A 282 -9.70 -9.25 9.17
N ILE A 283 -9.79 -10.57 8.93
CA ILE A 283 -10.80 -11.16 8.03
C ILE A 283 -12.22 -10.85 8.51
N PHE A 284 -12.50 -10.99 9.81
CA PHE A 284 -13.82 -10.67 10.36
C PHE A 284 -14.15 -9.18 10.25
N THR A 285 -13.16 -8.31 10.45
CA THR A 285 -13.33 -6.86 10.28
C THR A 285 -13.63 -6.53 8.81
N ALA A 286 -12.90 -7.13 7.87
CA ALA A 286 -13.15 -6.99 6.43
C ALA A 286 -14.56 -7.50 6.04
N TYR A 287 -15.02 -8.57 6.66
CA TYR A 287 -16.39 -9.08 6.49
C TYR A 287 -17.46 -8.11 6.99
N GLY A 288 -17.27 -7.53 8.18
CA GLY A 288 -18.17 -6.50 8.71
C GLY A 288 -18.27 -5.28 7.78
N MET A 289 -17.14 -4.81 7.26
CA MET A 289 -17.11 -3.70 6.29
C MET A 289 -17.74 -4.07 4.95
N HIS A 290 -17.55 -5.31 4.49
CA HIS A 290 -18.17 -5.83 3.27
C HIS A 290 -19.70 -5.78 3.36
N LYS A 291 -20.27 -6.19 4.50
CA LYS A 291 -21.73 -6.10 4.73
C LYS A 291 -22.25 -4.66 4.80
N ALA A 292 -21.43 -3.73 5.26
CA ALA A 292 -21.75 -2.31 5.32
C ALA A 292 -21.62 -1.58 3.96
N GLY A 293 -21.08 -2.23 2.92
CA GLY A 293 -20.90 -1.65 1.59
C GLY A 293 -19.91 -0.47 1.54
N ARG A 294 -19.03 -0.34 2.54
CA ARG A 294 -18.09 0.79 2.69
C ARG A 294 -16.67 0.36 2.32
N TYR A 295 -15.97 1.22 1.56
CA TYR A 295 -14.55 1.09 1.22
C TYR A 295 -14.12 -0.23 0.54
N PRO A 296 -14.45 -0.43 -0.75
CA PRO A 296 -14.14 -1.68 -1.47
C PRO A 296 -12.64 -2.01 -1.53
N ARG A 297 -11.77 -0.99 -1.52
CA ARG A 297 -10.30 -1.17 -1.51
C ARG A 297 -9.79 -1.74 -0.19
N LEU A 298 -10.27 -1.20 0.94
CA LEU A 298 -9.91 -1.65 2.28
C LEU A 298 -10.43 -3.07 2.56
N ILE A 299 -11.60 -3.42 2.03
CA ILE A 299 -12.15 -4.78 2.13
C ILE A 299 -11.21 -5.78 1.43
N ALA A 300 -10.79 -5.50 0.21
CA ALA A 300 -9.87 -6.37 -0.53
C ALA A 300 -8.52 -6.54 0.18
N LEU A 301 -7.94 -5.44 0.68
CA LEU A 301 -6.70 -5.46 1.45
C LEU A 301 -6.83 -6.20 2.78
N GLY A 302 -7.95 -6.01 3.50
CA GLY A 302 -8.23 -6.72 4.74
C GLY A 302 -8.32 -8.23 4.53
N TYR A 303 -9.04 -8.68 3.49
CA TYR A 303 -9.07 -10.09 3.16
C TYR A 303 -7.70 -10.64 2.76
N PHE A 304 -6.91 -9.87 2.00
CA PHE A 304 -5.58 -10.29 1.55
C PHE A 304 -4.58 -10.40 2.71
N LEU A 305 -4.45 -9.35 3.52
CA LEU A 305 -3.48 -9.30 4.61
C LEU A 305 -3.88 -10.24 5.75
N GLY A 306 -5.17 -10.27 6.08
CA GLY A 306 -5.71 -11.14 7.11
C GLY A 306 -5.55 -12.61 6.78
N SER A 307 -5.74 -13.02 5.53
CA SER A 307 -5.55 -14.41 5.13
C SER A 307 -4.09 -14.83 5.07
N ILE A 308 -3.17 -13.96 4.62
CA ILE A 308 -1.73 -14.25 4.66
C ILE A 308 -1.29 -14.50 6.11
N MET A 309 -1.69 -13.62 7.04
CA MET A 309 -1.35 -13.79 8.46
C MET A 309 -2.02 -15.03 9.07
N ALA A 310 -3.29 -15.29 8.75
CA ALA A 310 -4.02 -16.44 9.27
C ALA A 310 -3.46 -17.77 8.76
N TYR A 311 -3.22 -17.89 7.45
CA TYR A 311 -2.65 -19.11 6.86
C TYR A 311 -1.19 -19.29 7.26
N GLY A 312 -0.38 -18.23 7.31
CA GLY A 312 0.99 -18.30 7.81
C GLY A 312 1.04 -18.79 9.26
N GLY A 313 0.23 -18.19 10.15
CA GLY A 313 0.14 -18.63 11.54
C GLY A 313 -0.37 -20.06 11.72
N LEU A 314 -1.37 -20.46 10.91
CA LEU A 314 -1.86 -21.83 10.92
C LEU A 314 -0.79 -22.81 10.46
N PHE A 315 -0.03 -22.47 9.42
CA PHE A 315 1.06 -23.30 8.93
C PHE A 315 2.12 -23.46 10.01
N ASP A 316 2.59 -22.37 10.61
CA ASP A 316 3.60 -22.38 11.67
C ASP A 316 3.13 -23.14 12.94
N LEU A 317 1.82 -23.22 13.19
CA LEU A 317 1.24 -24.00 14.29
C LEU A 317 1.24 -25.51 14.03
N VAL A 318 1.06 -25.87 12.76
CA VAL A 318 0.79 -27.23 12.32
C VAL A 318 2.06 -27.91 11.80
N GLN A 319 3.04 -27.14 11.34
CA GLN A 319 4.33 -27.61 10.87
C GLN A 319 5.10 -28.40 11.96
N ASN A 320 5.68 -29.52 11.57
CA ASN A 320 6.37 -30.49 12.43
C ASN A 320 5.46 -31.19 13.47
N SER A 321 4.16 -31.26 13.21
CA SER A 321 3.17 -31.89 14.09
C SER A 321 2.47 -33.08 13.41
N TYR A 322 1.96 -34.02 14.21
CA TYR A 322 1.21 -35.18 13.69
C TYR A 322 -0.08 -34.81 12.94
N VAL A 323 -0.51 -33.54 13.04
CA VAL A 323 -1.74 -33.02 12.44
C VAL A 323 -1.49 -32.15 11.20
N GLU A 324 -0.34 -32.28 10.54
CA GLU A 324 0.02 -31.51 9.33
C GLU A 324 -1.06 -31.51 8.24
N LEU A 325 -1.73 -32.64 8.02
CA LEU A 325 -2.81 -32.77 7.03
C LEU A 325 -4.03 -31.88 7.32
N ILE A 326 -4.24 -31.41 8.55
CA ILE A 326 -5.37 -30.52 8.88
C ILE A 326 -5.26 -29.21 8.10
N TYR A 327 -4.04 -28.74 7.79
CA TYR A 327 -3.84 -27.54 7.00
C TYR A 327 -4.51 -27.62 5.62
N LEU A 328 -4.47 -28.79 4.97
CA LEU A 328 -5.11 -29.02 3.67
C LEU A 328 -6.65 -28.99 3.80
N ALA A 329 -7.19 -29.58 4.87
CA ALA A 329 -8.64 -29.51 5.14
C ALA A 329 -9.12 -28.07 5.39
N VAL A 330 -8.33 -27.26 6.12
CA VAL A 330 -8.66 -25.86 6.41
C VAL A 330 -8.55 -24.98 5.16
N THR A 331 -7.53 -25.16 4.33
CA THR A 331 -7.42 -24.43 3.05
C THR A 331 -8.54 -24.81 2.07
N ALA A 332 -8.95 -26.08 2.03
CA ALA A 332 -10.10 -26.54 1.25
C ALA A 332 -11.43 -25.92 1.74
N ALA A 333 -11.67 -25.89 3.06
CA ALA A 333 -12.81 -25.17 3.63
C ALA A 333 -12.74 -23.67 3.34
N GLY A 334 -11.54 -23.09 3.32
CA GLY A 334 -11.27 -21.72 2.90
C GLY A 334 -11.76 -21.42 1.49
N LEU A 335 -11.58 -22.33 0.53
CA LEU A 335 -12.09 -22.16 -0.85
C LEU A 335 -13.62 -22.07 -0.88
N TYR A 336 -14.32 -22.85 -0.06
CA TYR A 336 -15.77 -22.75 0.07
C TYR A 336 -16.19 -21.40 0.66
N ILE A 337 -15.48 -20.92 1.69
CA ILE A 337 -15.70 -19.60 2.28
C ILE A 337 -15.45 -18.48 1.24
N CYS A 338 -14.47 -18.65 0.35
CA CYS A 338 -14.21 -17.68 -0.73
C CYS A 338 -15.40 -17.55 -1.70
N VAL A 339 -16.07 -18.67 -2.01
CA VAL A 339 -17.28 -18.69 -2.86
C VAL A 339 -18.44 -17.99 -2.16
N LEU A 340 -18.64 -18.23 -0.86
CA LEU A 340 -19.67 -17.57 -0.06
C LEU A 340 -19.44 -16.06 0.08
N LEU A 341 -18.18 -15.64 0.27
CA LEU A 341 -17.80 -14.24 0.47
C LEU A 341 -17.59 -13.48 -0.84
N GLN A 342 -17.61 -14.15 -2.00
CA GLN A 342 -17.37 -13.58 -3.33
C GLN A 342 -16.07 -12.74 -3.42
N SER A 343 -15.05 -13.06 -2.61
CA SER A 343 -13.82 -12.28 -2.51
C SER A 343 -12.69 -12.86 -3.35
N ARG A 344 -12.25 -12.12 -4.38
CA ARG A 344 -11.11 -12.50 -5.24
C ARG A 344 -9.78 -12.54 -4.49
N ALA A 345 -9.58 -11.62 -3.54
CA ALA A 345 -8.35 -11.53 -2.76
C ALA A 345 -8.18 -12.71 -1.80
N LEU A 346 -9.29 -13.13 -1.15
CA LEU A 346 -9.30 -14.30 -0.30
C LEU A 346 -9.08 -15.59 -1.09
N LEU A 347 -9.68 -15.68 -2.29
CA LEU A 347 -9.50 -16.82 -3.18
C LEU A 347 -8.03 -16.99 -3.59
N LEU A 348 -7.38 -15.90 -4.03
CA LEU A 348 -5.97 -15.93 -4.45
C LEU A 348 -5.07 -16.44 -3.32
N THR A 349 -5.19 -15.84 -2.14
CA THR A 349 -4.35 -16.18 -0.99
C THR A 349 -4.59 -17.61 -0.50
N THR A 350 -5.84 -18.09 -0.52
CA THR A 350 -6.18 -19.48 -0.17
C THR A 350 -5.58 -20.48 -1.17
N VAL A 351 -5.67 -20.20 -2.48
CA VAL A 351 -5.08 -21.05 -3.52
C VAL A 351 -3.56 -21.09 -3.39
N VAL A 352 -2.92 -19.93 -3.20
CA VAL A 352 -1.47 -19.86 -2.98
C VAL A 352 -1.08 -20.64 -1.73
N ALA A 353 -1.77 -20.45 -0.61
CA ALA A 353 -1.53 -21.17 0.63
C ALA A 353 -1.65 -22.70 0.46
N MET A 354 -2.69 -23.14 -0.26
CA MET A 354 -2.90 -24.56 -0.56
C MET A 354 -1.78 -25.13 -1.45
N LEU A 355 -1.39 -24.42 -2.51
CA LEU A 355 -0.31 -24.84 -3.41
C LEU A 355 1.04 -24.87 -2.69
N SER A 356 1.36 -23.84 -1.91
CA SER A 356 2.59 -23.78 -1.11
C SER A 356 2.69 -24.95 -0.13
N PHE A 357 1.58 -25.34 0.52
CA PHE A 357 1.57 -26.50 1.40
C PHE A 357 1.77 -27.82 0.65
N ILE A 358 1.14 -28.00 -0.52
CA ILE A 358 1.34 -29.20 -1.35
C ILE A 358 2.80 -29.33 -1.77
N VAL A 359 3.45 -28.23 -2.14
CA VAL A 359 4.89 -28.21 -2.48
C VAL A 359 5.74 -28.55 -1.25
N TYR A 360 5.50 -27.89 -0.11
CA TYR A 360 6.24 -28.17 1.12
C TYR A 360 6.11 -29.63 1.58
N PHE A 361 4.88 -30.12 1.72
CA PHE A 361 4.62 -31.48 2.19
C PHE A 361 5.23 -32.52 1.24
N SER A 362 5.22 -32.20 -0.06
CA SER A 362 5.88 -33.01 -1.05
C SER A 362 7.39 -33.06 -0.91
N GLU A 363 8.05 -31.93 -0.72
CA GLU A 363 9.51 -31.91 -0.62
C GLU A 363 9.94 -32.73 0.60
N GLU A 364 9.26 -32.56 1.73
CA GLU A 364 9.60 -33.27 2.96
C GLU A 364 9.44 -34.79 2.84
N HIS A 365 8.36 -35.28 2.23
CA HIS A 365 8.02 -36.71 2.22
C HIS A 365 8.44 -37.44 0.94
N PHE A 366 8.63 -36.73 -0.18
CA PHE A 366 8.81 -37.34 -1.51
C PHE A 366 10.03 -36.82 -2.29
N ALA A 367 10.86 -35.91 -1.74
CA ALA A 367 12.05 -35.40 -2.43
C ALA A 367 13.02 -36.48 -2.94
N ASN A 368 13.05 -37.65 -2.28
CA ASN A 368 13.92 -38.77 -2.66
C ASN A 368 13.36 -39.64 -3.81
N SER A 369 12.21 -39.29 -4.41
CA SER A 369 11.59 -40.02 -5.52
C SER A 369 11.45 -39.15 -6.78
N LEU A 370 12.17 -39.52 -7.85
CA LEU A 370 12.16 -38.87 -9.16
C LEU A 370 10.77 -38.76 -9.83
N GLY A 371 9.79 -39.55 -9.40
CA GLY A 371 8.45 -39.59 -9.99
C GLY A 371 7.58 -38.37 -9.65
N TRP A 372 7.85 -37.68 -8.54
CA TRP A 372 6.91 -36.71 -7.99
C TRP A 372 6.76 -35.40 -8.80
N PRO A 373 7.85 -34.72 -9.25
CA PRO A 373 7.71 -33.51 -10.07
C PRO A 373 6.93 -33.77 -11.37
N VAL A 374 7.11 -34.96 -11.95
CA VAL A 374 6.41 -35.39 -13.17
C VAL A 374 4.92 -35.62 -12.88
N THR A 375 4.57 -36.19 -11.73
CA THR A 375 3.16 -36.36 -11.31
C THR A 375 2.47 -35.02 -11.05
N LEU A 376 3.14 -34.04 -10.43
CA LEU A 376 2.60 -32.68 -10.26
C LEU A 376 2.33 -31.99 -11.60
N VAL A 377 3.26 -32.10 -12.55
CA VAL A 377 3.09 -31.54 -13.90
C VAL A 377 1.92 -32.22 -14.62
N LEU A 378 1.80 -33.55 -14.54
CA LEU A 378 0.70 -34.28 -15.16
C LEU A 378 -0.67 -33.95 -14.53
N ILE A 379 -0.75 -33.85 -13.21
CA ILE A 379 -1.97 -33.44 -12.49
C ILE A 379 -2.34 -32.00 -12.88
N GLY A 380 -1.37 -31.09 -12.96
CA GLY A 380 -1.61 -29.71 -13.41
C GLY A 380 -2.18 -29.64 -14.82
N VAL A 381 -1.62 -30.40 -15.76
CA VAL A 381 -2.13 -30.52 -17.13
C VAL A 381 -3.55 -31.11 -17.16
N ALA A 382 -3.82 -32.13 -16.34
CA ALA A 382 -5.16 -32.72 -16.24
C ALA A 382 -6.20 -31.72 -15.70
N PHE A 383 -5.88 -30.94 -14.67
CA PHE A 383 -6.78 -29.91 -14.15
C PHE A 383 -7.04 -28.79 -15.15
N LEU A 384 -6.03 -28.36 -15.91
CA LEU A 384 -6.20 -27.39 -17.00
C LEU A 384 -7.11 -27.93 -18.10
N ALA A 385 -6.97 -29.21 -18.46
CA ALA A 385 -7.83 -29.88 -19.43
C ALA A 385 -9.29 -29.95 -18.95
N VAL A 386 -9.52 -30.36 -17.69
CA VAL A 386 -10.86 -30.41 -17.09
C VAL A 386 -11.48 -29.03 -16.98
N GLY A 387 -10.71 -28.01 -16.58
CA GLY A 387 -11.17 -26.61 -16.52
C GLY A 387 -11.58 -26.06 -17.90
N ALA A 388 -10.79 -26.35 -18.94
CA ALA A 388 -11.12 -25.95 -20.31
C ALA A 388 -12.38 -26.66 -20.85
N ILE A 389 -12.59 -27.93 -20.48
CA ILE A 389 -13.80 -28.70 -20.83
C ILE A 389 -15.02 -28.12 -20.09
N ALA A 390 -14.91 -27.83 -18.79
CA ALA A 390 -15.99 -27.26 -18.00
C ALA A 390 -16.45 -25.89 -18.54
N LEU A 391 -15.52 -25.04 -18.99
CA LEU A 391 -15.84 -23.76 -19.63
C LEU A 391 -16.52 -23.94 -21.00
N LYS A 392 -16.08 -24.93 -21.80
CA LYS A 392 -16.72 -25.26 -23.08
C LYS A 392 -18.13 -25.83 -22.93
N VAL A 393 -18.39 -26.61 -21.88
CA VAL A 393 -19.73 -27.16 -21.59
C VAL A 393 -20.67 -26.04 -21.14
N LYS A 394 -20.21 -25.11 -20.30
CA LYS A 394 -20.99 -23.94 -19.88
C LYS A 394 -21.36 -23.00 -21.04
N GLN A 395 -20.60 -22.99 -22.14
CA GLN A 395 -20.92 -22.22 -23.36
C GLN A 395 -21.93 -22.92 -24.30
N ARG A 396 -22.25 -24.20 -24.07
CA ARG A 396 -23.21 -24.98 -24.87
C ARG A 396 -24.59 -25.16 -24.22
N ILE A 397 -24.73 -24.76 -22.95
CA ILE A 397 -25.99 -24.62 -22.22
C ILE A 397 -26.31 -23.13 -22.20
#